data_AF-A0A4P9ZUW1-F1
#
_entry.id   AF-A0A4P9ZUW1-F1
#
_cell.length_a   1.000
_cell.length_b   1.000
_cell.length_c   1.000
_cell.angle_alpha   90.00
_cell.angle_beta   90.00
_cell.angle_gamma   90.00
#
_symmetry.space_group_name_H-M   'P 1'
#
loop_
_entity.id
_entity.type
_entity.pdbx_description
1 polymer ?
#
loop_
_entity_poly.entity_id
_entity_poly.type
_entity_poly.pdbx_seq_one_letter_code
_entity_poly.pdbx_strand_id
1 'polypeptide(L)'
;MTNPAKRRPGGLKRALAGEDTVPTADGPSAGKASRTTPDSDMAAQDELSVPLQLTEGSDELDELKELYDTAFDTLKSDGDRAVTLLRGVVHESDRLLRRHDQDNDPLPPHFYWIYGMALFCLSELNEGEEALGFLQMAESHFERGLERLNTTPTTTLVSPTTGDPTGDRLQLPSIQDRLRLAQAKAQLGQARAMATEDEPASRDSRGKLIGSATRLFAAVIQHSRQDPAGAFLAEPLLIQEASLLQSYVDVLTEWEEVESLNNKMIAELEASIQDRGNDSDAESDNGEDSDTENERHVEIMQNALPYLLKSHEGLVKARDLFEETDPELVLLLLTLGEVLINLGNCVEISAADADADDDDDDNESSDEPSLAGLTQSQYYEQAVAAFNRAREIGGDDYMLPEQFEQFLQDWEAELQEA
;
A
#
# COMPACT_ATOMS: atom_id res chain seq x y z
N MET A 1 4.13 -36.13 -36.74
CA MET A 1 3.00 -36.22 -35.79
C MET A 1 2.79 -34.81 -35.31
N THR A 2 1.85 -34.09 -35.91
CA THR A 2 1.55 -32.69 -35.60
C THR A 2 0.83 -32.65 -34.25
N ASN A 3 1.39 -31.90 -33.29
CA ASN A 3 0.77 -31.69 -31.99
C ASN A 3 -0.58 -31.00 -32.21
N PRO A 4 -1.69 -31.48 -31.61
CA PRO A 4 -2.95 -30.74 -31.68
C PRO A 4 -2.74 -29.37 -31.04
N ALA A 5 -3.24 -28.32 -31.71
CA ALA A 5 -3.15 -26.93 -31.25
C ALA A 5 -3.57 -26.83 -29.78
N LYS A 6 -2.63 -26.44 -28.91
CA LYS A 6 -2.87 -26.19 -27.49
C LYS A 6 -4.03 -25.21 -27.38
N ARG A 7 -5.11 -25.62 -26.72
CA ARG A 7 -6.21 -24.71 -26.40
C ARG A 7 -5.74 -23.75 -25.32
N ARG A 8 -6.14 -22.49 -25.46
CA ARG A 8 -5.73 -21.34 -24.66
C ARG A 8 -6.45 -21.34 -23.29
N PRO A 9 -5.78 -20.91 -22.21
CA PRO A 9 -6.47 -20.66 -20.96
C PRO A 9 -7.22 -19.36 -21.20
N GLY A 10 -8.50 -19.31 -20.84
CA GLY A 10 -9.31 -18.16 -21.16
C GLY A 10 -8.76 -16.95 -20.42
N GLY A 11 -8.03 -16.06 -21.11
CA GLY A 11 -7.53 -14.83 -20.50
C GLY A 11 -8.66 -14.09 -19.77
N LEU A 12 -8.32 -13.32 -18.72
CA LEU A 12 -9.25 -12.68 -17.75
C LEU A 12 -10.51 -12.05 -18.39
N LYS A 13 -10.42 -11.61 -19.65
CA LYS A 13 -11.53 -11.07 -20.45
C LYS A 13 -12.75 -12.00 -20.59
N ARG A 14 -12.61 -13.32 -20.47
CA ARG A 14 -13.77 -14.24 -20.57
C ARG A 14 -14.57 -14.37 -19.27
N ALA A 15 -13.93 -14.17 -18.12
CA ALA A 15 -14.59 -14.20 -16.81
C ALA A 15 -15.47 -12.97 -16.57
N LEU A 16 -15.12 -11.82 -17.14
CA LEU A 16 -15.87 -10.56 -16.99
C LEU A 16 -17.12 -10.45 -17.89
N ALA A 17 -17.27 -11.34 -18.88
CA ALA A 17 -18.32 -11.24 -19.91
C ALA A 17 -19.52 -12.17 -19.68
N GLY A 18 -19.64 -12.83 -18.53
CA GLY A 18 -20.64 -13.87 -18.32
C GLY A 18 -21.34 -13.82 -16.98
N GLU A 19 -22.36 -12.96 -16.83
CA GLU A 19 -23.54 -13.26 -16.00
C GLU A 19 -24.66 -12.25 -16.25
N ASP A 20 -25.54 -12.54 -17.22
CA ASP A 20 -26.76 -11.78 -17.46
C ASP A 20 -27.94 -12.76 -17.53
N THR A 21 -28.38 -13.25 -16.36
CA THR A 21 -29.68 -13.93 -16.23
C THR A 21 -30.39 -13.55 -14.92
N VAL A 22 -31.20 -12.50 -15.00
CA VAL A 22 -32.22 -12.15 -14.00
C VAL A 22 -33.47 -13.01 -14.19
N PRO A 23 -34.13 -13.46 -13.10
CA PRO A 23 -35.58 -13.60 -13.12
C PRO A 23 -36.27 -12.71 -12.06
N THR A 24 -37.12 -11.83 -12.56
CA THR A 24 -38.04 -10.93 -11.86
C THR A 24 -39.28 -11.68 -11.35
N ALA A 25 -39.74 -11.39 -10.12
CA ALA A 25 -41.17 -11.46 -9.76
C ALA A 25 -41.50 -10.75 -8.41
N ASP A 26 -42.20 -9.62 -8.54
CA ASP A 26 -43.31 -9.05 -7.76
C ASP A 26 -43.48 -9.25 -6.23
N GLY A 27 -43.66 -8.12 -5.53
CA GLY A 27 -44.08 -7.99 -4.12
C GLY A 27 -45.58 -8.31 -3.84
N PRO A 28 -46.17 -7.93 -2.67
CA PRO A 28 -46.34 -6.50 -2.33
C PRO A 28 -46.42 -6.09 -0.82
N SER A 29 -46.10 -4.81 -0.59
CA SER A 29 -46.84 -3.78 0.20
C SER A 29 -47.07 -3.84 1.73
N ALA A 30 -46.67 -2.71 2.35
CA ALA A 30 -47.29 -1.93 3.43
C ALA A 30 -47.16 -2.34 4.91
N GLY A 31 -46.49 -1.47 5.68
CA GLY A 31 -46.51 -1.48 7.14
C GLY A 31 -45.86 -0.25 7.80
N LYS A 32 -46.65 0.82 7.92
CA LYS A 32 -46.64 1.94 8.90
C LYS A 32 -45.47 2.16 9.88
N ALA A 33 -45.07 3.43 9.91
CA ALA A 33 -44.34 4.20 10.91
C ALA A 33 -44.42 3.74 12.39
N SER A 34 -43.28 3.82 13.07
CA SER A 34 -43.21 4.33 14.44
C SER A 34 -41.83 4.93 14.73
N ARG A 35 -41.85 6.24 14.97
CA ARG A 35 -40.75 7.06 15.48
C ARG A 35 -40.66 6.82 16.98
N THR A 36 -39.51 6.35 17.45
CA THR A 36 -39.17 6.23 18.85
C THR A 36 -37.69 6.50 19.02
N THR A 37 -37.38 7.65 19.61
CA THR A 37 -36.08 8.00 20.18
C THR A 37 -35.88 7.24 21.49
N PRO A 38 -34.71 6.66 21.75
CA PRO A 38 -34.14 6.54 23.09
C PRO A 38 -33.00 7.57 23.19
N ASP A 39 -33.19 8.65 23.94
CA ASP A 39 -32.70 8.77 25.33
C ASP A 39 -31.26 8.27 25.51
N SER A 40 -30.33 9.20 25.35
CA SER A 40 -29.30 9.57 26.33
C SER A 40 -29.01 8.54 27.44
N ASP A 41 -28.12 7.59 27.16
CA ASP A 41 -27.35 6.87 28.17
C ASP A 41 -25.88 6.81 27.71
N MET A 42 -25.16 7.92 27.88
CA MET A 42 -23.69 7.95 27.92
C MET A 42 -23.26 8.38 29.32
N ALA A 43 -23.45 7.48 30.28
CA ALA A 43 -22.87 7.57 31.61
C ALA A 43 -22.07 6.29 31.86
N ALA A 44 -20.89 6.47 32.45
CA ALA A 44 -19.86 5.49 32.75
C ALA A 44 -18.93 5.11 31.57
N GLN A 45 -18.10 6.08 31.15
CA GLN A 45 -16.71 5.71 30.86
C GLN A 45 -16.12 5.24 32.19
N ASP A 46 -15.86 3.94 32.28
CA ASP A 46 -15.15 3.32 33.39
C ASP A 46 -13.75 3.95 33.41
N GLU A 47 -13.48 4.81 34.40
CA GLU A 47 -12.15 5.38 34.65
C GLU A 47 -11.23 4.22 35.09
N LEU A 48 -10.72 3.48 34.10
CA LEU A 48 -9.66 2.51 34.30
C LEU A 48 -8.39 3.27 34.66
N SER A 49 -8.30 3.63 35.93
CA SER A 49 -7.11 4.19 36.57
C SER A 49 -6.07 3.09 36.64
N VAL A 50 -5.30 2.94 35.56
CA VAL A 50 -4.09 2.11 35.55
C VAL A 50 -3.15 2.75 36.57
N PRO A 51 -2.82 2.08 37.69
CA PRO A 51 -1.92 2.66 38.67
C PRO A 51 -0.51 2.59 38.10
N LEU A 52 -0.07 3.65 37.39
CA LEU A 52 1.35 3.90 37.24
C LEU A 52 1.89 4.25 38.62
N GLN A 53 2.91 3.51 39.06
CA GLN A 53 3.67 3.85 40.25
C GLN A 53 4.56 5.05 39.91
N LEU A 54 3.95 6.24 39.87
CA LEU A 54 4.68 7.49 39.67
C LEU A 54 5.60 7.72 40.87
N THR A 55 6.90 7.83 40.61
CA THR A 55 7.88 8.23 41.62
C THR A 55 7.68 9.71 41.95
N GLU A 56 7.41 10.04 43.21
CA GLU A 56 7.31 11.44 43.63
C GLU A 56 8.60 12.22 43.29
N GLY A 57 8.55 13.06 42.25
CA GLY A 57 9.65 13.93 41.81
C GLY A 57 10.21 13.68 40.41
N SER A 58 9.62 12.79 39.60
CA SER A 58 9.97 12.66 38.16
C SER A 58 9.52 13.87 37.34
N ASP A 59 10.24 14.15 36.25
CA ASP A 59 9.81 15.12 35.24
C ASP A 59 8.54 14.57 34.55
N GLU A 60 7.52 15.41 34.36
CA GLU A 60 6.24 14.99 33.76
C GLU A 60 6.43 14.43 32.34
N LEU A 61 7.49 14.85 31.65
CA LEU A 61 7.87 14.30 30.34
C LEU A 61 8.45 12.89 30.41
N ASP A 62 9.20 12.58 31.46
CA ASP A 62 9.74 11.22 31.67
C ASP A 62 8.61 10.25 32.00
N GLU A 63 7.63 10.69 32.79
CA GLU A 63 6.40 9.93 33.10
C GLU A 63 5.58 9.66 31.83
N LEU A 64 5.42 10.67 30.96
CA LEU A 64 4.74 10.51 29.68
C LEU A 64 5.46 9.49 28.79
N LYS A 65 6.80 9.54 28.75
CA LYS A 65 7.61 8.59 27.99
C LYS A 65 7.46 7.17 28.52
N GLU A 66 7.52 6.97 29.83
CA GLU A 66 7.33 5.65 30.45
C GLU A 66 5.94 5.08 30.16
N LEU A 67 4.91 5.93 30.19
CA LEU A 67 3.55 5.54 29.81
C LEU A 67 3.47 5.10 28.35
N TYR A 68 4.11 5.83 27.43
CA TYR A 68 4.18 5.47 26.02
C TYR A 68 4.96 4.17 25.79
N ASP A 69 6.13 3.99 26.40
CA ASP A 69 6.93 2.78 26.25
C ASP A 69 6.14 1.55 26.75
N THR A 70 5.43 1.69 27.88
CA THR A 70 4.55 0.64 28.41
C THR A 70 3.41 0.32 27.44
N ALA A 71 2.79 1.33 26.83
CA ALA A 71 1.74 1.15 25.83
C ALA A 71 2.27 0.41 24.60
N PHE A 72 3.44 0.81 24.10
CA PHE A 72 4.09 0.24 22.93
C PHE A 72 4.54 -1.22 23.15
N ASP A 73 5.06 -1.56 24.33
CA ASP A 73 5.38 -2.95 24.64
C ASP A 73 4.12 -3.81 24.83
N THR A 74 3.06 -3.24 25.41
CA THR A 74 1.77 -3.92 25.55
C THR A 74 1.17 -4.25 24.19
N LEU A 75 1.33 -3.38 23.20
CA LEU A 75 0.83 -3.55 21.83
C LEU A 75 1.25 -4.88 21.19
N LYS A 76 2.44 -5.38 21.52
CA LYS A 76 2.97 -6.66 21.00
C LYS A 76 2.24 -7.90 21.54
N SER A 77 1.46 -7.76 22.61
CA SER A 77 0.88 -8.87 23.36
C SER A 77 -0.63 -8.76 23.61
N ASP A 78 -1.15 -7.53 23.73
CA ASP A 78 -2.53 -7.25 24.11
C ASP A 78 -2.98 -5.91 23.48
N GLY A 79 -3.61 -6.00 22.32
CA GLY A 79 -4.05 -4.83 21.55
C GLY A 79 -5.08 -3.97 22.29
N ASP A 80 -6.08 -4.59 22.92
CA ASP A 80 -7.15 -3.86 23.63
C ASP A 80 -6.61 -3.06 24.82
N ARG A 81 -5.69 -3.67 25.58
CA ARG A 81 -5.02 -2.97 26.68
C ARG A 81 -4.11 -1.86 26.15
N ALA A 82 -3.42 -2.09 25.03
CA ALA A 82 -2.57 -1.09 24.41
C ALA A 82 -3.39 0.14 23.96
N VAL A 83 -4.57 -0.05 23.35
CA VAL A 83 -5.49 1.06 22.99
C VAL A 83 -5.79 1.94 24.21
N THR A 84 -6.07 1.32 25.36
CA THR A 84 -6.39 2.06 26.59
C THR A 84 -5.20 2.88 27.08
N LEU A 85 -3.99 2.29 27.05
CA LEU A 85 -2.76 2.98 27.46
C LEU A 85 -2.41 4.13 26.49
N LEU A 86 -2.54 3.91 25.18
CA LEU A 86 -2.29 4.92 24.16
C LEU A 86 -3.25 6.12 24.29
N ARG A 87 -4.54 5.88 24.58
CA ARG A 87 -5.49 6.96 24.93
C ARG A 87 -5.06 7.72 26.19
N GLY A 88 -4.49 7.01 27.17
CA GLY A 88 -3.86 7.61 28.34
C GLY A 88 -2.71 8.56 27.97
N VAL A 89 -1.82 8.14 27.06
CA VAL A 89 -0.72 9.00 26.54
C VAL A 89 -1.27 10.25 25.87
N VAL A 90 -2.30 10.14 25.04
CA VAL A 90 -2.95 11.27 24.38
C VAL A 90 -3.55 12.24 25.40
N HIS A 91 -4.28 11.73 26.40
CA HIS A 91 -4.89 12.58 27.43
C HIS A 91 -3.86 13.31 28.31
N GLU A 92 -2.77 12.64 28.68
CA GLU A 92 -1.69 13.27 29.44
C GLU A 92 -0.95 14.30 28.56
N SER A 93 -0.74 14.02 27.28
CA SER A 93 -0.16 14.96 26.33
C SER A 93 -1.02 16.23 26.20
N ASP A 94 -2.33 16.08 26.10
CA ASP A 94 -3.28 17.19 26.08
C ASP A 94 -3.27 18.01 27.38
N ARG A 95 -3.13 17.35 28.53
CA ARG A 95 -3.00 18.02 29.83
C ARG A 95 -1.72 18.87 29.85
N LEU A 96 -0.59 18.32 29.42
CA LEU A 96 0.69 19.02 29.36
C LEU A 96 0.64 20.22 28.42
N LEU A 97 0.06 20.07 27.21
CA LEU A 97 -0.13 21.19 26.28
C LEU A 97 -0.92 22.33 26.91
N ARG A 98 -2.07 22.03 27.53
CA ARG A 98 -2.91 23.07 28.17
C ARG A 98 -2.20 23.80 29.29
N ARG A 99 -1.33 23.12 30.04
CA ARG A 99 -0.54 23.72 31.11
C ARG A 99 0.56 24.62 30.54
N HIS A 100 1.35 24.09 29.60
CA HIS A 100 2.47 24.81 29.00
C HIS A 100 2.04 26.01 28.14
N ASP A 101 0.88 25.93 27.48
CA ASP A 101 0.29 27.05 26.75
C ASP A 101 -0.08 28.22 27.68
N GLN A 102 -0.51 27.94 28.92
CA GLN A 102 -0.80 28.99 29.91
C GLN A 102 0.47 29.70 30.36
N ASP A 103 1.56 28.95 30.51
CA ASP A 103 2.84 29.46 30.98
C ASP A 103 3.70 30.07 29.85
N ASN A 104 3.25 29.98 28.59
CA ASN A 104 4.03 30.28 27.38
C ASN A 104 5.38 29.55 27.34
N ASP A 105 5.44 28.35 27.91
CA ASP A 105 6.65 27.55 28.00
C ASP A 105 6.63 26.45 26.92
N PRO A 106 7.39 26.58 25.82
CA PRO A 106 7.29 25.64 24.71
C PRO A 106 7.81 24.26 25.09
N LEU A 107 6.98 23.23 24.84
CA LEU A 107 7.37 21.84 25.03
C LEU A 107 8.50 21.40 24.09
N PRO A 108 9.38 20.48 24.50
CA PRO A 108 10.49 20.04 23.68
C PRO A 108 10.02 19.18 22.50
N PRO A 109 10.80 19.08 21.41
CA PRO A 109 10.46 18.28 20.23
C PRO A 109 10.13 16.80 20.53
N HIS A 110 10.77 16.21 21.54
CA HIS A 110 10.52 14.83 21.93
C HIS A 110 9.09 14.58 22.43
N PHE A 111 8.48 15.57 23.10
CA PHE A 111 7.08 15.51 23.50
C PHE A 111 6.16 15.31 22.29
N TYR A 112 6.36 16.11 21.23
CA TYR A 112 5.56 16.04 20.02
C TYR A 112 5.74 14.71 19.28
N TRP A 113 6.92 14.11 19.36
CA TRP A 113 7.16 12.78 18.82
C TRP A 113 6.36 11.71 19.59
N ILE A 114 6.40 11.70 20.93
CA ILE A 114 5.62 10.76 21.75
C ILE A 114 4.12 10.92 21.45
N TYR A 115 3.62 12.16 21.45
CA TYR A 115 2.21 12.43 21.21
C TYR A 115 1.80 11.97 19.80
N GLY A 116 2.54 12.39 18.75
CA GLY A 116 2.24 11.97 17.39
C GLY A 116 2.32 10.45 17.19
N MET A 117 3.29 9.78 17.83
CA MET A 117 3.42 8.32 17.74
C MET A 117 2.26 7.60 18.44
N ALA A 118 1.77 8.10 19.57
CA ALA A 118 0.61 7.51 20.22
C ALA A 118 -0.64 7.58 19.33
N LEU A 119 -0.84 8.72 18.64
CA LEU A 119 -1.92 8.91 17.68
C LEU A 119 -1.75 7.99 16.45
N PHE A 120 -0.53 7.86 15.93
CA PHE A 120 -0.22 6.93 14.85
C PHE A 120 -0.50 5.47 15.25
N CYS A 121 -0.09 5.03 16.44
CA CYS A 121 -0.42 3.69 16.91
C CYS A 121 -1.94 3.49 17.09
N LEU A 122 -2.68 4.52 17.50
CA LEU A 122 -4.14 4.46 17.54
C LEU A 122 -4.74 4.34 16.14
N SER A 123 -4.20 4.98 15.11
CA SER A 123 -4.72 4.79 13.75
C SER A 123 -4.55 3.37 13.24
N GLU A 124 -3.43 2.69 13.58
CA GLU A 124 -3.21 1.29 13.20
C GLU A 124 -4.18 0.31 13.90
N LEU A 125 -4.80 0.74 15.01
CA LEU A 125 -5.74 -0.06 15.79
C LEU A 125 -7.21 0.28 15.51
N ASN A 126 -7.48 1.22 14.60
CA ASN A 126 -8.82 1.64 14.21
C ASN A 126 -8.95 1.55 12.68
N GLU A 127 -10.18 1.62 12.17
CA GLU A 127 -10.46 1.53 10.74
C GLU A 127 -11.25 2.76 10.25
N GLY A 128 -11.24 2.98 8.92
CA GLY A 128 -12.05 4.00 8.27
C GLY A 128 -11.69 5.44 8.65
N GLU A 129 -12.71 6.30 8.79
CA GLU A 129 -12.55 7.74 9.03
C GLU A 129 -11.85 8.06 10.37
N GLU A 130 -12.03 7.22 11.39
CA GLU A 130 -11.40 7.42 12.70
C GLU A 130 -9.88 7.24 12.60
N ALA A 131 -9.42 6.21 11.89
CA ALA A 131 -8.00 5.99 11.62
C ALA A 131 -7.38 7.17 10.86
N LEU A 132 -8.08 7.67 9.83
CA LEU A 132 -7.62 8.84 9.06
C LEU A 132 -7.51 10.09 9.93
N GLY A 133 -8.47 10.33 10.82
CA GLY A 133 -8.43 11.44 11.78
C GLY A 133 -7.22 11.38 12.70
N PHE A 134 -6.89 10.20 13.23
CA PHE A 134 -5.70 9.99 14.04
C PHE A 134 -4.40 10.25 13.26
N LEU A 135 -4.31 9.78 12.01
CA LEU A 135 -3.13 10.01 11.16
C LEU A 135 -2.88 11.49 10.85
N GLN A 136 -3.94 12.26 10.58
CA GLN A 136 -3.85 13.70 10.34
C GLN A 136 -3.40 14.46 11.60
N MET A 137 -3.92 14.07 12.77
CA MET A 137 -3.47 14.64 14.04
C MET A 137 -2.01 14.29 14.31
N ALA A 138 -1.60 13.03 14.10
CA ALA A 138 -0.22 12.58 14.26
C ALA A 138 0.74 13.42 13.40
N GLU A 139 0.43 13.58 12.11
CA GLU A 139 1.20 14.41 11.20
C GLU A 139 1.35 15.86 11.70
N SER A 140 0.25 16.49 12.13
CA SER A 140 0.28 17.86 12.66
C SER A 140 1.19 17.98 13.89
N HIS A 141 1.20 16.97 14.76
CA HIS A 141 2.10 16.96 15.91
C HIS A 141 3.56 16.79 15.50
N PHE A 142 3.87 15.91 14.53
CA PHE A 142 5.24 15.77 14.02
C PHE A 142 5.76 17.07 13.37
N GLU A 143 4.92 17.75 12.59
CA GLU A 143 5.24 19.04 11.97
C GLU A 143 5.56 20.09 13.04
N ARG A 144 4.74 20.21 14.09
CA ARG A 144 5.03 21.10 15.24
C ARG A 144 6.36 20.76 15.91
N GLY A 145 6.67 19.47 16.08
CA GLY A 145 7.96 19.03 16.61
C GLY A 145 9.14 19.51 15.77
N LEU A 146 9.02 19.45 14.43
CA LEU A 146 10.02 19.94 13.49
C LEU A 146 10.16 21.47 13.51
N GLU A 147 9.04 22.20 13.58
CA GLU A 147 9.04 23.67 13.73
C GLU A 147 9.75 24.12 15.02
N ARG A 148 9.54 23.38 16.12
CA ARG A 148 10.21 23.65 17.40
C ARG A 148 11.72 23.42 17.32
N LEU A 149 12.17 22.39 16.62
CA LEU A 149 13.60 22.17 16.37
C LEU A 149 14.23 23.33 15.59
N ASN A 150 13.50 23.88 14.61
CA ASN A 150 14.01 24.98 13.78
C ASN A 150 14.03 26.34 14.51
N THR A 151 13.16 26.52 15.50
CA THR A 151 13.02 27.79 16.24
C THR A 151 13.85 27.83 17.52
N THR A 152 14.21 26.68 18.09
CA THR A 152 15.00 26.61 19.33
C THR A 152 16.49 26.79 19.03
N PRO A 153 17.15 27.87 19.50
CA PRO A 153 18.58 28.04 19.30
C PRO A 153 19.33 26.90 19.99
N THR A 154 20.27 26.28 19.25
CA THR A 154 21.05 25.07 19.64
C THR A 154 21.71 25.16 21.03
N THR A 155 21.92 26.37 21.55
CA THR A 155 22.58 26.64 22.83
C THR A 155 21.75 26.28 24.07
N THR A 156 20.41 26.18 23.97
CA THR A 156 19.53 25.99 25.16
C THR A 156 19.12 24.54 25.42
N LEU A 157 19.37 23.61 24.50
CA LEU A 157 18.91 22.22 24.58
C LEU A 157 19.83 21.29 25.37
N VAL A 158 20.93 21.82 25.90
CA VAL A 158 21.84 21.09 26.78
C VAL A 158 21.67 21.63 28.20
N SER A 159 20.57 21.28 28.87
CA SER A 159 20.47 21.53 30.32
C SER A 159 21.55 20.70 31.01
N PRO A 160 22.52 21.33 31.70
CA PRO A 160 23.58 20.63 32.41
C PRO A 160 23.05 20.19 33.79
N THR A 161 22.09 19.29 33.83
CA THR A 161 21.62 18.71 35.09
C THR A 161 22.56 17.58 35.50
N THR A 162 23.64 17.99 36.17
CA THR A 162 24.39 17.24 37.20
C THR A 162 24.76 15.77 36.92
N GLY A 163 25.94 15.58 36.34
CA GLY A 163 26.92 14.65 36.90
C GLY A 163 27.04 13.24 36.31
N ASP A 164 26.14 12.82 35.41
CA ASP A 164 26.27 11.53 34.74
C ASP A 164 26.77 11.69 33.28
N PRO A 165 28.05 11.39 32.98
CA PRO A 165 28.57 11.44 31.62
C PRO A 165 28.07 10.29 30.73
N THR A 166 27.31 9.34 31.28
CA THR A 166 26.68 8.22 30.57
C THR A 166 25.17 8.38 30.38
N GLY A 167 24.58 9.47 30.88
CA GLY A 167 23.17 9.78 30.65
C GLY A 167 22.87 9.88 29.16
N ASP A 168 21.92 9.05 28.72
CA ASP A 168 21.51 8.75 27.35
C ASP A 168 21.08 10.02 26.59
N ARG A 169 22.07 10.83 26.19
CA ARG A 169 21.86 12.04 25.41
C ARG A 169 21.43 11.62 24.02
N LEU A 170 20.12 11.48 23.84
CA LEU A 170 19.46 11.55 22.53
C LEU A 170 20.02 12.78 21.81
N GLN A 171 20.93 12.56 20.87
CA GLN A 171 21.58 13.65 20.15
C GLN A 171 20.51 14.34 19.30
N LEU A 172 20.48 15.67 19.30
CA LEU A 172 19.54 16.49 18.51
C LEU A 172 19.32 16.06 17.05
N PRO A 173 20.33 15.58 16.31
CA PRO A 173 20.13 15.07 14.95
C PRO A 173 19.23 13.82 14.91
N SER A 174 19.23 13.00 15.97
CA SER A 174 18.40 11.80 16.08
C SER A 174 16.91 12.10 16.24
N ILE A 175 16.53 13.16 16.96
CA ILE A 175 15.11 13.47 17.16
C ILE A 175 14.49 14.09 15.90
N GLN A 176 15.27 14.88 15.14
CA GLN A 176 14.81 15.43 13.87
C GLN A 176 14.49 14.31 12.86
N ASP A 177 15.37 13.32 12.75
CA ASP A 177 15.16 12.20 11.84
C ASP A 177 14.00 11.29 12.30
N ARG A 178 13.86 11.06 13.62
CA ARG A 178 12.70 10.35 14.18
C ARG A 178 11.38 11.04 13.86
N LEU A 179 11.33 12.37 13.97
CA LEU A 179 10.14 13.16 13.60
C LEU A 179 9.84 13.09 12.10
N ARG A 180 10.86 13.23 11.24
CA ARG A 180 10.69 13.08 9.78
C ARG A 180 10.20 11.69 9.39
N LEU A 181 10.77 10.65 10.00
CA LEU A 181 10.39 9.27 9.72
C LEU A 181 8.94 9.00 10.17
N ALA A 182 8.58 9.47 11.37
CA ALA A 182 7.22 9.33 11.88
C ALA A 182 6.21 10.13 11.04
N GLN A 183 6.57 11.32 10.57
CA GLN A 183 5.76 12.11 9.64
C GLN A 183 5.56 11.37 8.31
N ALA A 184 6.62 10.80 7.75
CA ALA A 184 6.53 10.02 6.52
C ALA A 184 5.61 8.80 6.68
N LYS A 185 5.71 8.08 7.81
CA LYS A 185 4.81 6.97 8.14
C LYS A 185 3.35 7.41 8.22
N ALA A 186 3.06 8.52 8.91
CA ALA A 186 1.71 9.06 8.98
C ALA A 186 1.17 9.42 7.58
N GLN A 187 1.99 10.04 6.73
CA GLN A 187 1.60 10.36 5.35
C GLN A 187 1.31 9.10 4.50
N LEU A 188 2.09 8.04 4.68
CA LEU A 188 1.82 6.75 4.02
C LEU A 188 0.56 6.08 4.55
N GLY A 189 0.31 6.14 5.86
CA GLY A 189 -0.94 5.67 6.46
C GLY A 189 -2.15 6.41 5.88
N GLN A 190 -2.06 7.74 5.71
CA GLN A 190 -3.12 8.53 5.07
C GLN A 190 -3.33 8.13 3.61
N ALA A 191 -2.24 7.98 2.86
CA ALA A 191 -2.29 7.54 1.46
C ALA A 191 -2.96 6.16 1.31
N ARG A 192 -2.68 5.23 2.23
CA ARG A 192 -3.31 3.91 2.29
C ARG A 192 -4.80 4.01 2.62
N ALA A 193 -5.18 4.80 3.63
CA ALA A 193 -6.58 4.99 4.00
C ALA A 193 -7.39 5.64 2.86
N MET A 194 -6.77 6.52 2.07
CA MET A 194 -7.38 7.13 0.88
C MET A 194 -7.55 6.15 -0.29
N ALA A 195 -6.76 5.08 -0.36
CA ALA A 195 -6.81 4.13 -1.47
C ALA A 195 -8.11 3.32 -1.52
N THR A 196 -8.90 3.28 -0.44
CA THR A 196 -10.23 2.66 -0.44
C THR A 196 -11.27 3.50 -1.18
N GLU A 197 -11.00 4.78 -1.44
CA GLU A 197 -11.88 5.69 -2.16
C GLU A 197 -11.43 5.82 -3.63
N ASP A 198 -12.17 5.23 -4.57
CA ASP A 198 -11.88 5.29 -6.01
C ASP A 198 -12.27 6.65 -6.65
N GLU A 199 -11.99 7.75 -5.95
CA GLU A 199 -12.24 9.10 -6.43
C GLU A 199 -10.96 9.70 -7.05
N PRO A 200 -11.02 10.35 -8.24
CA PRO A 200 -9.85 10.99 -8.86
C PRO A 200 -9.16 12.03 -7.96
N ALA A 201 -9.93 12.72 -7.11
CA ALA A 201 -9.39 13.67 -6.14
C ALA A 201 -8.60 12.99 -5.01
N SER A 202 -9.03 11.77 -4.62
CA SER A 202 -8.30 10.93 -3.68
C SER A 202 -6.95 10.52 -4.26
N ARG A 203 -6.91 10.11 -5.54
CA ARG A 203 -5.66 9.73 -6.24
C ARG A 203 -4.61 10.85 -6.26
N ASP A 204 -4.99 12.08 -6.61
CA ASP A 204 -4.05 13.23 -6.61
C ASP A 204 -3.54 13.56 -5.19
N SER A 205 -4.40 13.44 -4.18
CA SER A 205 -4.02 13.64 -2.77
C SER A 205 -3.07 12.53 -2.30
N ARG A 206 -3.34 11.28 -2.67
CA ARG A 206 -2.51 10.10 -2.39
C ARG A 206 -1.11 10.25 -2.96
N GLY A 207 -0.98 10.60 -4.25
CA GLY A 207 0.32 10.82 -4.89
C GLY A 207 1.12 11.96 -4.25
N LYS A 208 0.45 13.02 -3.76
CA LYS A 208 1.13 14.11 -3.02
C LYS A 208 1.66 13.64 -1.67
N LEU A 209 0.89 12.83 -0.94
CA LEU A 209 1.30 12.26 0.35
C LEU A 209 2.49 11.31 0.17
N ILE A 210 2.41 10.39 -0.81
CA ILE A 210 3.49 9.47 -1.15
C ILE A 210 4.75 10.25 -1.52
N GLY A 211 4.64 11.20 -2.47
CA GLY A 211 5.77 12.02 -2.89
C GLY A 211 6.38 12.88 -1.76
N SER A 212 5.56 13.29 -0.78
CA SER A 212 6.05 13.95 0.44
C SER A 212 6.82 13.00 1.35
N ALA A 213 6.27 11.82 1.60
CA ALA A 213 6.93 10.78 2.40
C ALA A 213 8.28 10.37 1.77
N THR A 214 8.35 10.21 0.44
CA THR A 214 9.60 9.96 -0.30
C THR A 214 10.68 10.99 0.03
N ARG A 215 10.31 12.28 0.03
CA ARG A 215 11.27 13.37 0.31
C ARG A 215 11.75 13.34 1.76
N LEU A 216 10.88 12.97 2.71
CA LEU A 216 11.23 12.83 4.12
C LEU A 216 12.20 11.66 4.33
N PHE A 217 11.95 10.48 3.73
CA PHE A 217 12.88 9.35 3.78
C PHE A 217 14.23 9.69 3.15
N ALA A 218 14.24 10.28 1.96
CA ALA A 218 15.45 10.71 1.29
C ALA A 218 16.27 11.69 2.15
N ALA A 219 15.61 12.61 2.87
CA ALA A 219 16.27 13.52 3.80
C ALA A 219 16.92 12.78 4.99
N VAL A 220 16.24 11.80 5.58
CA VAL A 220 16.78 10.96 6.67
C VAL A 220 17.98 10.14 6.19
N ILE A 221 17.89 9.52 5.01
CA ILE A 221 18.98 8.75 4.40
C ILE A 221 20.17 9.66 4.05
N GLN A 222 19.92 10.85 3.52
CA GLN A 222 20.99 11.80 3.19
C GLN A 222 21.69 12.29 4.46
N HIS A 223 20.93 12.58 5.51
CA HIS A 223 21.48 13.04 6.78
C HIS A 223 22.33 11.96 7.45
N SER A 224 21.88 10.70 7.48
CA SER A 224 22.68 9.57 8.02
C SER A 224 23.98 9.32 7.24
N ARG A 225 23.99 9.59 5.93
CA ARG A 225 25.22 9.54 5.11
C ARG A 225 26.21 10.67 5.41
N GLN A 226 25.71 11.85 5.80
CA GLN A 226 26.54 13.03 6.05
C GLN A 226 27.18 13.01 7.45
N ASP A 227 26.52 12.40 8.42
CA ASP A 227 27.05 12.19 9.78
C ASP A 227 27.11 10.69 10.14
N PRO A 228 28.07 9.93 9.57
CA PRO A 228 28.19 8.50 9.85
C PRO A 228 28.53 8.18 11.31
N ALA A 229 29.09 9.14 12.06
CA ALA A 229 29.40 8.98 13.48
C ALA A 229 28.16 9.13 14.36
N GLY A 230 27.27 10.09 14.03
CA GLY A 230 25.93 10.20 14.60
C GLY A 230 25.00 9.08 14.13
N ALA A 231 25.13 8.62 12.88
CA ALA A 231 24.37 7.50 12.31
C ALA A 231 24.74 6.14 12.89
N PHE A 232 25.91 6.00 13.50
CA PHE A 232 26.28 4.79 14.26
C PHE A 232 25.53 4.69 15.60
N LEU A 233 25.00 5.83 16.09
CA LEU A 233 24.20 5.94 17.32
C LEU A 233 22.71 6.11 17.03
N ALA A 234 22.35 6.69 15.88
CA ALA A 234 21.01 6.56 15.33
C ALA A 234 20.78 5.07 15.03
N GLU A 235 19.71 4.50 15.57
CA GLU A 235 19.43 3.07 15.49
C GLU A 235 19.60 2.58 14.03
N PRO A 236 20.47 1.60 13.75
CA PRO A 236 20.58 0.98 12.42
C PRO A 236 19.22 0.54 11.86
N LEU A 237 18.27 0.25 12.76
CA LEU A 237 16.87 -0.01 12.48
C LEU A 237 16.16 1.16 11.79
N LEU A 238 16.44 2.42 12.13
CA LEU A 238 15.85 3.60 11.48
C LEU A 238 16.31 3.75 10.03
N ILE A 239 17.58 3.45 9.72
CA ILE A 239 18.10 3.52 8.35
C ILE A 239 17.58 2.34 7.52
N GLN A 240 17.51 1.15 8.13
CA GLN A 240 16.91 -0.02 7.50
C GLN A 240 15.43 0.22 7.21
N GLU A 241 14.69 0.75 8.18
CA GLU A 241 13.28 1.10 8.05
C GLU A 241 13.07 2.21 7.01
N ALA A 242 13.89 3.27 7.00
CA ALA A 242 13.80 4.32 5.99
C ALA A 242 14.13 3.79 4.58
N SER A 243 15.05 2.84 4.45
CA SER A 243 15.39 2.21 3.17
C SER A 243 14.28 1.29 2.69
N LEU A 244 13.70 0.50 3.59
CA LEU A 244 12.55 -0.37 3.31
C LEU A 244 11.34 0.46 2.89
N LEU A 245 11.03 1.51 3.63
CA LEU A 245 9.94 2.44 3.33
C LEU A 245 10.21 3.24 2.05
N GLN A 246 11.45 3.64 1.78
CA GLN A 246 11.81 4.27 0.51
C GLN A 246 11.56 3.33 -0.66
N SER A 247 11.97 2.06 -0.54
CA SER A 247 11.72 1.09 -1.60
C SER A 247 10.25 0.72 -1.73
N TYR A 248 9.49 0.67 -0.62
CA TYR A 248 8.05 0.54 -0.66
C TYR A 248 7.40 1.74 -1.37
N VAL A 249 7.88 2.95 -1.11
CA VAL A 249 7.43 4.18 -1.78
C VAL A 249 7.82 4.21 -3.25
N ASP A 250 9.02 3.75 -3.60
CA ASP A 250 9.45 3.62 -5.00
C ASP A 250 8.48 2.67 -5.71
N VAL A 251 8.12 1.55 -5.07
CA VAL A 251 7.13 0.61 -5.59
C VAL A 251 5.73 1.18 -5.62
N LEU A 252 5.28 1.94 -4.62
CA LEU A 252 3.98 2.61 -4.68
C LEU A 252 3.93 3.68 -5.78
N THR A 253 5.02 4.42 -5.99
CA THR A 253 5.12 5.44 -7.03
C THR A 253 5.13 4.79 -8.41
N GLU A 254 5.92 3.73 -8.57
CA GLU A 254 5.91 2.90 -9.78
C GLU A 254 4.54 2.23 -9.95
N TRP A 255 3.89 1.79 -8.88
CA TRP A 255 2.55 1.19 -8.92
C TRP A 255 1.49 2.21 -9.32
N GLU A 256 1.55 3.46 -8.84
CA GLU A 256 0.63 4.51 -9.30
C GLU A 256 0.84 4.84 -10.78
N GLU A 257 2.08 4.85 -11.27
CA GLU A 257 2.36 4.95 -12.70
C GLU A 257 1.73 3.76 -13.45
N VAL A 258 1.93 2.55 -12.95
CA VAL A 258 1.44 1.31 -13.55
C VAL A 258 -0.08 1.22 -13.51
N GLU A 259 -0.72 1.57 -12.41
CA GLU A 259 -2.18 1.65 -12.23
C GLU A 259 -2.73 2.73 -13.18
N SER A 260 -2.09 3.90 -13.25
CA SER A 260 -2.48 4.95 -14.20
C SER A 260 -2.38 4.49 -15.64
N LEU A 261 -1.35 3.73 -15.99
CA LEU A 261 -1.13 3.19 -17.33
C LEU A 261 -2.07 2.03 -17.64
N ASN A 262 -2.33 1.16 -16.68
CA ASN A 262 -3.29 0.08 -16.77
C ASN A 262 -4.71 0.63 -16.95
N ASN A 263 -5.10 1.63 -16.15
CA ASN A 263 -6.37 2.33 -16.31
C ASN A 263 -6.48 3.04 -17.65
N LYS A 264 -5.39 3.63 -18.14
CA LYS A 264 -5.36 4.22 -19.48
C LYS A 264 -5.55 3.15 -20.57
N MET A 265 -4.88 2.00 -20.44
CA MET A 265 -5.03 0.86 -21.35
C MET A 265 -6.47 0.31 -21.31
N ILE A 266 -7.04 0.13 -20.13
CA ILE A 266 -8.45 -0.29 -19.95
C ILE A 266 -9.38 0.72 -20.61
N ALA A 267 -9.19 2.02 -20.38
CA ALA A 267 -10.02 3.06 -21.00
C ALA A 267 -9.89 3.09 -22.53
N GLU A 268 -8.69 2.88 -23.09
CA GLU A 268 -8.48 2.76 -24.53
C GLU A 268 -9.15 1.48 -25.09
N LEU A 269 -9.11 0.37 -24.34
CA LEU A 269 -9.78 -0.87 -24.70
C LEU A 269 -11.32 -0.72 -24.67
N GLU A 270 -11.86 -0.12 -23.62
CA GLU A 270 -13.29 0.17 -23.46
C GLU A 270 -13.79 1.13 -24.54
N ALA A 271 -13.03 2.20 -24.84
CA ALA A 271 -13.34 3.12 -25.92
C ALA A 271 -13.41 2.38 -27.27
N SER A 272 -12.47 1.45 -27.51
CA SER A 272 -12.51 0.63 -28.72
C SER A 272 -13.69 -0.34 -28.76
N ILE A 273 -14.16 -0.85 -27.62
CA ILE A 273 -15.34 -1.73 -27.55
C ILE A 273 -16.63 -0.92 -27.75
N GLN A 274 -16.72 0.28 -27.16
CA GLN A 274 -17.88 1.17 -27.30
C GLN A 274 -18.09 1.60 -28.76
N ASP A 275 -17.01 1.86 -29.51
CA ASP A 275 -17.06 2.16 -30.94
C ASP A 275 -17.71 1.00 -31.73
N ARG A 276 -17.40 -0.26 -31.36
CA ARG A 276 -18.01 -1.48 -31.96
C ARG A 276 -19.53 -1.55 -31.72
N GLY A 277 -19.98 -1.19 -30.52
CA GLY A 277 -21.41 -1.24 -30.16
C GLY A 277 -22.24 -0.28 -31.00
N ASN A 278 -21.69 0.89 -31.34
CA ASN A 278 -22.39 1.89 -32.12
C ASN A 278 -22.43 1.58 -33.63
N ASP A 279 -21.43 0.90 -34.18
CA ASP A 279 -21.41 0.50 -35.59
C ASP A 279 -22.20 -0.80 -35.86
N SER A 280 -22.52 -1.60 -34.83
CA SER A 280 -23.26 -2.85 -34.96
C SER A 280 -24.74 -2.71 -35.38
N ASP A 281 -25.33 -1.51 -35.26
CA ASP A 281 -26.69 -1.22 -35.73
C ASP A 281 -26.75 -0.87 -37.24
N ALA A 282 -25.59 -0.72 -37.89
CA ALA A 282 -25.51 -0.61 -39.35
C ALA A 282 -25.34 -2.01 -39.96
N GLU A 283 -26.47 -2.67 -40.26
CA GLU A 283 -26.54 -3.94 -41.01
C GLU A 283 -25.58 -3.93 -42.22
N SER A 284 -24.39 -4.52 -42.08
CA SER A 284 -23.38 -4.61 -43.13
C SER A 284 -22.82 -6.03 -43.22
N ASP A 285 -23.17 -6.66 -44.33
CA ASP A 285 -22.86 -8.01 -44.80
C ASP A 285 -21.37 -8.17 -45.23
N ASN A 286 -20.42 -7.55 -44.52
CA ASN A 286 -19.00 -7.52 -44.92
C ASN A 286 -18.11 -8.22 -43.88
N GLY A 287 -17.65 -9.43 -44.19
CA GLY A 287 -16.66 -10.19 -43.41
C GLY A 287 -15.22 -9.67 -43.51
N GLU A 288 -15.01 -8.35 -43.61
CA GLU A 288 -13.67 -7.72 -43.71
C GLU A 288 -13.19 -7.10 -42.37
N ASP A 289 -14.00 -7.08 -41.30
CA ASP A 289 -13.67 -6.33 -40.08
C ASP A 289 -12.84 -7.10 -39.02
N SER A 290 -12.71 -8.43 -39.09
CA SER A 290 -12.02 -9.21 -38.04
C SER A 290 -10.51 -8.94 -37.95
N ASP A 291 -9.87 -8.63 -39.07
CA ASP A 291 -8.41 -8.45 -39.13
C ASP A 291 -8.01 -7.12 -38.49
N THR A 292 -8.82 -6.07 -38.70
CA THR A 292 -8.59 -4.74 -38.09
C THR A 292 -8.74 -4.75 -36.56
N GLU A 293 -9.57 -5.65 -36.02
CA GLU A 293 -9.72 -5.80 -34.56
C GLU A 293 -8.49 -6.41 -33.91
N ASN A 294 -7.89 -7.40 -34.56
CA ASN A 294 -6.71 -8.08 -34.05
C ASN A 294 -5.50 -7.15 -34.07
N GLU A 295 -5.32 -6.39 -35.17
CA GLU A 295 -4.26 -5.36 -35.31
C GLU A 295 -4.32 -4.30 -34.20
N ARG A 296 -5.52 -3.79 -33.87
CA ARG A 296 -5.66 -2.81 -32.78
C ARG A 296 -5.31 -3.41 -31.42
N HIS A 297 -5.68 -4.67 -31.17
CA HIS A 297 -5.36 -5.31 -29.90
C HIS A 297 -3.86 -5.54 -29.73
N VAL A 298 -3.20 -5.96 -30.82
CA VAL A 298 -1.74 -6.05 -30.91
C VAL A 298 -1.09 -4.73 -30.56
N GLU A 299 -1.52 -3.63 -31.20
CA GLU A 299 -0.95 -2.30 -30.98
C GLU A 299 -1.06 -1.86 -29.50
N ILE A 300 -2.22 -2.08 -28.87
CA ILE A 300 -2.42 -1.78 -27.43
C ILE A 300 -1.45 -2.58 -26.57
N MET A 301 -1.30 -3.89 -26.82
CA MET A 301 -0.44 -4.76 -26.03
C MET A 301 1.05 -4.45 -26.22
N GLN A 302 1.45 -4.09 -27.45
CA GLN A 302 2.80 -3.61 -27.73
C GLN A 302 3.09 -2.26 -27.04
N ASN A 303 2.11 -1.36 -26.98
CA ASN A 303 2.23 -0.09 -26.26
C ASN A 303 2.26 -0.26 -24.73
N ALA A 304 1.58 -1.27 -24.19
CA ALA A 304 1.57 -1.59 -22.76
C ALA A 304 2.85 -2.27 -22.28
N LEU A 305 3.51 -3.02 -23.16
CA LEU A 305 4.67 -3.85 -22.88
C LEU A 305 5.80 -3.19 -22.05
N PRO A 306 6.37 -2.02 -22.45
CA PRO A 306 7.48 -1.42 -21.70
C PRO A 306 7.10 -1.08 -20.25
N TYR A 307 5.83 -0.83 -20.00
CA TYR A 307 5.32 -0.53 -18.67
C TYR A 307 5.19 -1.79 -17.84
N LEU A 308 4.59 -2.86 -18.39
CA LEU A 308 4.47 -4.15 -17.71
C LEU A 308 5.85 -4.71 -17.30
N LEU A 309 6.87 -4.56 -18.15
CA LEU A 309 8.25 -4.96 -17.82
C LEU A 309 8.81 -4.14 -16.65
N LYS A 310 8.56 -2.83 -16.62
CA LYS A 310 8.98 -1.95 -15.51
C LYS A 310 8.24 -2.33 -14.22
N SER A 311 6.92 -2.58 -14.28
CA SER A 311 6.13 -3.04 -13.12
C SER A 311 6.68 -4.33 -12.54
N HIS A 312 6.96 -5.31 -13.42
CA HIS A 312 7.49 -6.60 -13.01
C HIS A 312 8.84 -6.43 -12.29
N GLU A 313 9.75 -5.61 -12.81
CA GLU A 313 11.02 -5.33 -12.14
C GLU A 313 10.84 -4.68 -10.76
N GLY A 314 9.96 -3.69 -10.64
CA GLY A 314 9.66 -3.00 -9.37
C GLY A 314 9.05 -3.95 -8.34
N LEU A 315 8.04 -4.73 -8.73
CA LEU A 315 7.34 -5.67 -7.85
C LEU A 315 8.25 -6.81 -7.37
N VAL A 316 9.13 -7.33 -8.23
CA VAL A 316 10.12 -8.32 -7.82
C VAL A 316 11.08 -7.74 -6.77
N LYS A 317 11.55 -6.49 -6.95
CA LYS A 317 12.40 -5.83 -5.95
C LYS A 317 11.67 -5.59 -4.64
N ALA A 318 10.41 -5.17 -4.66
CA ALA A 318 9.65 -4.98 -3.43
C ALA A 318 9.39 -6.29 -2.70
N ARG A 319 9.04 -7.36 -3.42
CA ARG A 319 8.85 -8.70 -2.83
C ARG A 319 10.04 -9.10 -1.97
N ASP A 320 11.26 -8.85 -2.44
CA ASP A 320 12.50 -9.21 -1.73
C ASP A 320 12.75 -8.40 -0.44
N LEU A 321 11.92 -7.38 -0.14
CA LEU A 321 11.99 -6.56 1.06
C LEU A 321 11.04 -7.01 2.16
N PHE A 322 9.96 -7.71 1.82
CA PHE A 322 8.99 -8.17 2.79
C PHE A 322 9.47 -9.46 3.46
N GLU A 323 9.13 -9.62 4.74
CA GLU A 323 9.30 -10.90 5.39
C GLU A 323 8.31 -11.92 4.79
N GLU A 324 8.71 -13.20 4.76
CA GLU A 324 7.91 -14.27 4.16
C GLU A 324 6.50 -14.43 4.75
N THR A 325 6.26 -13.88 5.94
CA THR A 325 5.00 -13.96 6.70
C THR A 325 4.23 -12.65 6.73
N ASP A 326 4.68 -11.62 6.01
CA ASP A 326 4.05 -10.31 6.03
C ASP A 326 2.69 -10.35 5.29
N PRO A 327 1.57 -9.98 5.94
CA PRO A 327 0.27 -9.96 5.28
C PRO A 327 0.20 -8.98 4.09
N GLU A 328 1.02 -7.91 4.07
CA GLU A 328 1.05 -6.97 2.94
C GLU A 328 1.68 -7.60 1.68
N LEU A 329 2.50 -8.64 1.85
CA LEU A 329 3.06 -9.42 0.76
C LEU A 329 1.97 -10.12 -0.07
N VAL A 330 0.81 -10.43 0.53
CA VAL A 330 -0.33 -11.04 -0.19
C VAL A 330 -0.77 -10.15 -1.35
N LEU A 331 -1.06 -8.86 -1.08
CA LEU A 331 -1.52 -7.93 -2.11
C LEU A 331 -0.47 -7.74 -3.20
N LEU A 332 0.79 -7.59 -2.81
CA LEU A 332 1.90 -7.44 -3.74
C LEU A 332 2.04 -8.66 -4.67
N LEU A 333 1.84 -9.87 -4.14
CA LEU A 333 1.89 -11.11 -4.93
C LEU A 333 0.70 -11.24 -5.90
N LEU A 334 -0.51 -10.81 -5.53
CA LEU A 334 -1.65 -10.78 -6.46
C LEU A 334 -1.36 -9.88 -7.65
N THR A 335 -0.92 -8.67 -7.34
CA THR A 335 -0.50 -7.66 -8.29
C THR A 335 0.61 -8.18 -9.21
N LEU A 336 1.64 -8.84 -8.66
CA LEU A 336 2.72 -9.46 -9.44
C LEU A 336 2.16 -10.55 -10.36
N GLY A 337 1.26 -11.40 -9.86
CA GLY A 337 0.60 -12.43 -10.65
C GLY A 337 -0.17 -11.87 -11.85
N GLU A 338 -0.92 -10.78 -11.65
CA GLU A 338 -1.66 -10.11 -12.72
C GLU A 338 -0.73 -9.52 -13.79
N VAL A 339 0.35 -8.84 -13.39
CA VAL A 339 1.37 -8.30 -14.31
C VAL A 339 2.01 -9.43 -15.13
N LEU A 340 2.32 -10.56 -14.50
CA LEU A 340 2.89 -11.73 -15.16
C LEU A 340 1.93 -12.36 -16.18
N ILE A 341 0.63 -12.44 -15.88
CA ILE A 341 -0.39 -12.87 -16.87
C ILE A 341 -0.37 -11.95 -18.09
N ASN A 342 -0.37 -10.63 -17.87
CA ASN A 342 -0.40 -9.67 -18.97
C ASN A 342 0.88 -9.72 -19.82
N LEU A 343 2.04 -9.92 -19.20
CA LEU A 343 3.30 -10.17 -19.93
C LEU A 343 3.24 -11.45 -20.76
N GLY A 344 2.69 -12.54 -20.22
CA GLY A 344 2.47 -13.78 -20.96
C GLY A 344 1.57 -13.56 -22.19
N ASN A 345 0.49 -12.79 -22.04
CA ASN A 345 -0.40 -12.41 -23.14
C ASN A 345 0.33 -11.59 -24.22
N CYS A 346 1.23 -10.67 -23.85
CA CYS A 346 2.05 -9.91 -24.81
C CYS A 346 2.96 -10.82 -25.64
N VAL A 347 3.56 -11.85 -25.02
CA VAL A 347 4.43 -12.82 -25.72
C VAL A 347 3.63 -13.59 -26.77
N GLU A 348 2.44 -14.06 -26.41
CA GLU A 348 1.57 -14.81 -27.31
C GLU A 348 1.17 -14.00 -28.54
N ILE A 349 0.76 -12.75 -28.33
CA ILE A 349 0.33 -11.85 -29.40
C ILE A 349 1.49 -11.59 -30.36
N SER A 350 2.67 -11.33 -29.81
CA SER A 350 3.88 -11.12 -30.62
C SER A 350 4.26 -12.37 -31.44
N ALA A 351 3.91 -13.56 -30.96
CA ALA A 351 4.12 -14.81 -31.69
C ALA A 351 3.16 -14.97 -32.87
N ALA A 352 1.89 -14.67 -32.64
CA ALA A 352 0.85 -14.81 -33.66
C ALA A 352 1.08 -13.87 -34.86
N ASP A 353 1.62 -12.67 -34.63
CA ASP A 353 1.97 -11.74 -35.71
C ASP A 353 3.18 -12.22 -36.53
N ALA A 354 4.16 -12.87 -35.88
CA ALA A 354 5.34 -13.38 -36.57
C ALA A 354 5.00 -14.51 -37.55
N ASP A 355 4.02 -15.35 -37.19
CA ASP A 355 3.55 -16.45 -38.05
C ASP A 355 2.72 -15.98 -39.26
N ALA A 356 2.19 -14.75 -39.24
CA ALA A 356 1.31 -14.23 -40.30
C ALA A 356 2.08 -13.75 -41.55
N ASP A 357 3.37 -13.39 -41.40
CA ASP A 357 4.19 -12.83 -42.48
C ASP A 357 5.06 -13.89 -43.21
N ASP A 358 5.11 -15.14 -42.73
CA ASP A 358 6.06 -16.17 -43.18
C ASP A 358 5.44 -17.17 -44.20
N ASP A 359 4.82 -16.66 -45.27
CA ASP A 359 4.40 -17.45 -46.45
C ASP A 359 5.61 -17.97 -47.29
N ASP A 360 6.85 -17.67 -46.88
CA ASP A 360 8.09 -18.16 -47.51
C ASP A 360 8.58 -19.46 -46.82
N ASP A 361 8.13 -20.59 -47.37
CA ASP A 361 8.23 -22.02 -46.99
C ASP A 361 9.61 -22.61 -46.56
N ASP A 362 10.67 -21.82 -46.30
CA ASP A 362 12.05 -22.34 -46.15
C ASP A 362 12.82 -21.88 -44.89
N ASN A 363 12.24 -21.12 -43.95
CA ASN A 363 12.98 -20.63 -42.77
C ASN A 363 12.71 -21.44 -41.48
N GLU A 364 13.41 -22.56 -41.32
CA GLU A 364 13.28 -23.52 -40.20
C GLU A 364 13.85 -23.06 -38.84
N SER A 365 14.06 -21.76 -38.60
CA SER A 365 14.53 -21.26 -37.30
C SER A 365 13.36 -21.00 -36.35
N SER A 366 12.85 -22.08 -35.74
CA SER A 366 11.76 -22.07 -34.76
C SER A 366 12.19 -21.56 -33.37
N ASP A 367 12.88 -20.42 -33.31
CA ASP A 367 13.16 -19.80 -32.02
C ASP A 367 11.84 -19.21 -31.51
N GLU A 368 11.25 -19.84 -30.49
CA GLU A 368 10.02 -19.34 -29.87
C GLU A 368 10.21 -17.86 -29.50
N PRO A 369 9.26 -16.99 -29.86
CA PRO A 369 9.32 -15.59 -29.51
C PRO A 369 9.39 -15.47 -27.99
N SER A 370 10.41 -14.77 -27.52
CA SER A 370 10.66 -14.56 -26.10
C SER A 370 10.71 -13.08 -25.81
N LEU A 371 10.05 -12.69 -24.72
CA LEU A 371 10.04 -11.33 -24.23
C LEU A 371 10.88 -11.27 -22.97
N ALA A 372 11.95 -10.48 -23.00
CA ALA A 372 12.97 -10.47 -21.95
C ALA A 372 13.61 -11.85 -21.69
N GLY A 373 13.61 -12.73 -22.70
CA GLY A 373 14.16 -14.09 -22.61
C GLY A 373 13.25 -15.10 -21.91
N LEU A 374 11.98 -14.77 -21.69
CA LEU A 374 10.97 -15.67 -21.14
C LEU A 374 9.89 -16.00 -22.17
N THR A 375 9.42 -17.24 -22.14
CA THR A 375 8.26 -17.71 -22.93
C THR A 375 6.95 -17.40 -22.21
N GLN A 376 5.83 -17.47 -22.93
CA GLN A 376 4.50 -17.31 -22.34
C GLN A 376 4.27 -18.25 -21.14
N SER A 377 4.60 -19.54 -21.29
CA SER A 377 4.46 -20.54 -20.23
C SER A 377 5.26 -20.15 -18.97
N GLN A 378 6.47 -19.61 -19.14
CA GLN A 378 7.30 -19.21 -18.01
C GLN A 378 6.73 -18.00 -17.25
N TYR A 379 6.02 -17.09 -17.92
CA TYR A 379 5.31 -16.01 -17.26
C TYR A 379 4.10 -16.53 -16.47
N TYR A 380 3.31 -17.43 -17.06
CA TYR A 380 2.15 -18.03 -16.37
C TYR A 380 2.56 -18.91 -15.19
N GLU A 381 3.64 -19.68 -15.29
CA GLU A 381 4.21 -20.44 -14.16
C GLU A 381 4.58 -19.53 -12.99
N GLN A 382 5.20 -18.38 -13.28
CA GLN A 382 5.53 -17.39 -12.25
C GLN A 382 4.27 -16.76 -11.65
N ALA A 383 3.23 -16.49 -12.45
CA ALA A 383 1.96 -15.97 -11.94
C ALA A 383 1.29 -16.97 -10.99
N VAL A 384 1.23 -18.24 -11.37
CA VAL A 384 0.72 -19.34 -10.53
C VAL A 384 1.50 -19.44 -9.21
N ALA A 385 2.84 -19.37 -9.28
CA ALA A 385 3.68 -19.36 -8.10
C ALA A 385 3.36 -18.18 -7.17
N ALA A 386 3.14 -16.99 -7.72
CA ALA A 386 2.78 -15.80 -6.95
C ALA A 386 1.42 -15.96 -6.25
N PHE A 387 0.37 -16.42 -6.96
CA PHE A 387 -0.96 -16.62 -6.35
C PHE A 387 -0.99 -17.72 -5.30
N ASN A 388 -0.29 -18.84 -5.54
CA ASN A 388 -0.18 -19.90 -4.54
C ASN A 388 0.54 -19.39 -3.28
N ARG A 389 1.60 -18.61 -3.45
CA ARG A 389 2.29 -17.99 -2.31
C ARG A 389 1.39 -17.00 -1.57
N ALA A 390 0.57 -16.23 -2.28
CA ALA A 390 -0.40 -15.33 -1.67
C ALA A 390 -1.40 -16.09 -0.78
N ARG A 391 -1.91 -17.25 -1.24
CA ARG A 391 -2.75 -18.13 -0.41
C ARG A 391 -2.04 -18.67 0.82
N GLU A 392 -0.80 -19.14 0.67
CA GLU A 392 -0.01 -19.66 1.79
C GLU A 392 0.16 -18.62 2.91
N ILE A 393 0.42 -17.37 2.55
CA ILE A 393 0.61 -16.27 3.50
C ILE A 393 -0.74 -15.83 4.09
N GLY A 394 -1.80 -15.76 3.28
CA GLY A 394 -3.13 -15.38 3.72
C GLY A 394 -3.78 -16.37 4.69
N GLY A 395 -3.35 -17.64 4.68
CA GLY A 395 -3.87 -18.70 5.54
C GLY A 395 -5.20 -19.29 5.08
N ASP A 396 -5.76 -20.20 5.88
CA ASP A 396 -6.94 -21.01 5.51
C ASP A 396 -8.21 -20.19 5.23
N ASP A 397 -8.31 -18.98 5.79
CA ASP A 397 -9.47 -18.09 5.63
C ASP A 397 -9.34 -17.15 4.42
N TYR A 398 -8.17 -17.09 3.77
CA TYR A 398 -7.95 -16.21 2.63
C TYR A 398 -8.40 -16.85 1.32
N MET A 399 -9.25 -16.12 0.59
CA MET A 399 -9.77 -16.52 -0.71
C MET A 399 -9.18 -15.62 -1.79
N LEU A 400 -8.65 -16.21 -2.87
CA LEU A 400 -8.25 -15.44 -4.03
C LEU A 400 -9.48 -14.79 -4.69
N PRO A 401 -9.31 -13.61 -5.31
CA PRO A 401 -10.28 -13.09 -6.26
C PRO A 401 -10.67 -14.15 -7.31
N GLU A 402 -11.96 -14.25 -7.61
CA GLU A 402 -12.54 -15.30 -8.47
C GLU A 402 -11.86 -15.40 -9.85
N GLN A 403 -11.49 -14.27 -10.43
CA GLN A 403 -10.77 -14.22 -11.70
C GLN A 403 -9.39 -14.92 -11.67
N PHE A 404 -8.67 -14.84 -10.54
CA PHE A 404 -7.38 -15.51 -10.37
C PHE A 404 -7.58 -16.99 -10.04
N GLU A 405 -8.64 -17.32 -9.30
CA GLU A 405 -9.07 -18.70 -9.08
C GLU A 405 -9.36 -19.41 -10.42
N GLN A 406 -10.12 -18.76 -11.30
CA GLN A 406 -10.46 -19.28 -12.62
C GLN A 406 -9.20 -19.47 -13.48
N PHE A 407 -8.29 -18.49 -13.48
CA PHE A 407 -7.01 -18.60 -14.19
C PHE A 407 -6.20 -19.82 -13.73
N LEU A 408 -6.11 -20.07 -12.42
CA LEU A 408 -5.42 -21.23 -11.87
C LEU A 408 -6.06 -22.55 -12.32
N GLN A 409 -7.40 -22.63 -12.31
CA GLN A 409 -8.13 -23.82 -12.75
C GLN A 409 -7.91 -24.12 -14.24
N ASP A 410 -7.96 -23.09 -15.09
CA ASP A 410 -7.73 -23.21 -16.54
C ASP A 410 -6.29 -23.69 -16.81
N TRP A 411 -5.31 -23.08 -16.14
CA TRP A 411 -3.90 -23.46 -16.25
C TRP A 411 -3.63 -24.91 -15.82
N GLU A 412 -4.22 -25.35 -14.70
CA GLU A 412 -4.09 -26.73 -14.22
C GLU A 412 -4.74 -27.74 -15.17
N ALA A 413 -5.89 -27.39 -15.77
CA ALA A 413 -6.55 -28.25 -16.75
C ALA A 413 -5.68 -28.46 -17.99
N GLU A 414 -5.00 -27.42 -18.47
CA GLU A 414 -4.10 -27.52 -19.62
C GLU A 414 -2.87 -28.38 -19.36
N LEU A 415 -2.28 -28.26 -18.17
CA LEU A 415 -1.17 -29.12 -17.76
C LEU A 415 -1.57 -30.60 -17.69
N GLN A 416 -2.85 -30.92 -17.47
CA GLN A 416 -3.35 -32.30 -17.49
C GLN A 416 -3.60 -32.82 -18.91
N GLU A 417 -3.83 -31.94 -19.88
CA GLU A 417 -4.06 -32.29 -21.29
C GLU A 417 -2.76 -32.40 -22.11
N ALA A 418 -1.67 -31.77 -21.66
CA ALA A 418 -0.34 -31.81 -22.27
C ALA A 418 0.44 -33.10 -21.94
#